data_AF-A0A445JTP9-F1
#
_entry.id   AF-A0A445JTP9-F1
#
_cell.length_a   1.000
_cell.length_b   1.000
_cell.length_c   1.000
_cell.angle_alpha   90.00
_cell.angle_beta   90.00
_cell.angle_gamma   90.00
#
_symmetry.space_group_name_H-M   'P 1'
#
loop_
_entity.id
_entity.type
_entity.pdbx_description
1 polymer ?
#
loop_
_entity_poly.entity_id
_entity_poly.type
_entity_poly.pdbx_seq_one_letter_code
_entity_poly.pdbx_strand_id
1 'polypeptide(L)'
;MLNSYGSSMQWYMPTRFSSWFITDVAAVAVADMCAFLAAFSTHLRVFVKKPKRDLEHNRGSSLWRESEPPSQKKTKMASGSLKNMLSAAINKGVVESRARIFGHQLNPTGQQTPHKLLRMKLFGEKVAQWYPHDIKKDDPLVMARQEQERLSKLEMLKRRGKGPPKKGQGRRAAKRNK
;
A
#
# COMPACT_ATOMS: atom_id res chain seq x y z
N MET A 1 49.72 78.27 -17.84
CA MET A 1 49.59 77.97 -16.40
C MET A 1 49.17 76.52 -16.25
N LEU A 2 49.90 75.81 -15.38
CA LEU A 2 49.88 74.38 -15.13
C LEU A 2 48.69 73.90 -14.28
N ASN A 3 48.53 72.57 -14.25
CA ASN A 3 47.88 71.66 -13.27
C ASN A 3 46.65 70.96 -13.88
N SER A 4 46.64 69.67 -14.24
CA SER A 4 47.24 68.44 -13.70
C SER A 4 46.87 68.15 -12.25
N TYR A 5 45.78 67.39 -12.05
CA TYR A 5 45.57 66.56 -10.86
C TYR A 5 44.80 65.30 -11.25
N GLY A 6 45.53 64.18 -11.29
CA GLY A 6 44.95 62.85 -11.20
C GLY A 6 44.53 62.57 -9.75
N SER A 7 43.48 61.77 -9.58
CA SER A 7 43.17 61.16 -8.30
C SER A 7 42.82 59.69 -8.54
N SER A 8 43.77 58.82 -8.20
CA SER A 8 43.62 57.38 -8.16
C SER A 8 42.71 57.01 -6.99
N MET A 9 41.47 56.63 -7.28
CA MET A 9 40.63 55.95 -6.30
C MET A 9 41.06 54.49 -6.20
N GLN A 10 41.93 54.27 -5.21
CA GLN A 10 42.34 53.00 -4.68
C GLN A 10 41.16 52.40 -3.90
N TRP A 11 40.44 51.45 -4.50
CA TRP A 11 39.39 50.72 -3.80
C TRP A 11 39.99 49.63 -2.93
N TYR A 12 39.76 49.80 -1.63
CA TYR A 12 40.06 48.88 -0.54
C TYR A 12 39.38 47.51 -0.78
N MET A 13 40.16 46.44 -0.74
CA MET A 13 39.68 45.06 -0.59
C MET A 13 39.45 44.77 0.90
N PRO A 14 38.27 44.29 1.32
CA PRO A 14 38.13 43.64 2.62
C PRO A 14 38.36 42.14 2.48
N THR A 15 39.57 41.69 2.82
CA THR A 15 39.83 40.30 3.22
C THR A 15 39.44 40.14 4.69
N ARG A 16 38.41 39.32 4.94
CA ARG A 16 38.03 38.61 6.18
C ARG A 16 36.54 38.72 6.45
N PHE A 17 35.78 37.75 5.93
CA PHE A 17 34.53 37.33 6.56
C PHE A 17 34.62 35.83 6.86
N SER A 18 35.01 35.59 8.11
CA SER A 18 34.59 34.52 9.01
C SER A 18 33.99 33.25 8.40
N SER A 19 34.75 32.18 8.53
CA SER A 19 34.43 30.77 8.30
C SER A 19 33.46 30.15 9.32
N TRP A 20 32.42 30.86 9.76
CA TRP A 20 31.55 30.42 10.87
C TRP A 20 30.07 30.24 10.51
N PHE A 21 29.74 30.01 9.23
CA PHE A 21 28.36 29.76 8.80
C PHE A 21 28.10 28.39 8.16
N ILE A 22 29.09 27.49 8.13
CA ILE A 22 28.94 26.18 7.45
C ILE A 22 28.62 25.04 8.44
N THR A 23 28.81 25.22 9.75
CA THR A 23 28.61 24.14 10.73
C THR A 23 27.18 24.01 11.28
N ASP A 24 26.33 25.05 11.19
CA ASP A 24 24.97 24.98 11.78
C ASP A 24 23.90 24.39 10.85
N VAL A 25 24.03 24.56 9.53
CA VAL A 25 23.02 24.02 8.58
C VAL A 25 23.10 22.49 8.50
N ALA A 26 24.29 21.91 8.68
CA ALA A 26 24.47 20.46 8.71
C ALA A 26 23.86 19.82 9.98
N ALA A 27 23.93 20.50 11.13
CA ALA A 27 23.39 19.98 12.39
C ALA A 27 21.86 19.93 12.38
N VAL A 28 21.19 20.94 11.81
CA VAL A 28 19.72 20.96 11.67
C VAL A 28 19.23 19.86 10.71
N ALA A 29 19.95 19.64 9.60
CA ALA A 29 19.57 18.60 8.62
C ALA A 29 19.73 17.16 9.16
N VAL A 30 20.71 16.92 10.04
CA VAL A 30 20.91 15.60 10.67
C VAL A 30 19.85 15.33 11.75
N ALA A 31 19.44 16.35 12.51
CA ALA A 31 18.37 16.23 13.49
C ALA A 31 17.01 15.94 12.84
N ASP A 32 16.69 16.60 11.72
CA ASP A 32 15.44 16.36 10.97
C ASP A 32 15.43 14.99 10.27
N MET A 33 16.56 14.51 9.75
CA MET A 33 16.67 13.15 9.21
C MET A 33 16.49 12.07 10.28
N CYS A 34 17.01 12.28 11.49
CA CYS A 34 16.82 11.37 12.62
C CYS A 34 15.35 11.32 13.08
N ALA A 35 14.66 12.46 13.11
CA ALA A 35 13.23 12.51 13.38
C ALA A 35 12.40 11.81 12.29
N PHE A 36 12.78 11.96 11.01
CA PHE A 36 12.11 11.30 9.90
C PHE A 36 12.32 9.77 9.89
N LEU A 37 13.52 9.29 10.24
CA LEU A 37 13.81 7.86 10.38
C LEU A 37 13.11 7.24 11.60
N ALA A 38 12.98 7.97 12.72
CA ALA A 38 12.19 7.55 13.87
C ALA A 38 10.67 7.50 13.57
N ALA A 39 10.16 8.46 12.79
CA ALA A 39 8.78 8.48 12.31
C ALA A 39 8.51 7.37 11.26
N PHE A 40 9.47 7.06 10.39
CA PHE A 40 9.33 5.97 9.41
C PHE A 40 9.42 4.59 10.08
N SER A 41 10.23 4.45 11.14
CA SER A 41 10.31 3.24 11.97
C SER A 41 9.01 2.97 12.75
N THR A 42 8.34 4.02 13.24
CA THR A 42 7.02 3.89 13.86
C THR A 42 5.92 3.60 12.83
N HIS A 43 6.01 4.17 11.62
CA HIS A 43 5.05 3.91 10.54
C HIS A 43 5.18 2.51 9.90
N LEU A 44 6.38 1.91 9.91
CA LEU A 44 6.62 0.52 9.48
C LEU A 44 6.19 -0.53 10.53
N ARG A 45 6.00 -0.17 11.80
CA ARG A 45 5.42 -1.07 12.82
C ARG A 45 3.89 -1.17 12.77
N VAL A 46 3.22 -0.27 12.06
CA VAL A 46 1.75 -0.29 11.93
C VAL A 46 1.28 -1.28 10.84
N PHE A 47 2.16 -1.71 9.93
CA PHE A 47 1.75 -2.47 8.74
C PHE A 47 1.97 -4.00 8.79
N VAL A 48 2.36 -4.55 9.95
CA VAL A 48 2.33 -6.01 10.19
C VAL A 48 1.67 -6.30 11.54
N LYS A 49 0.50 -5.72 11.77
CA LYS A 49 -0.40 -6.20 12.82
C LYS A 49 -1.62 -6.80 12.15
N LYS A 50 -1.52 -8.09 11.82
CA LYS A 50 -2.72 -8.89 11.53
C LYS A 50 -3.71 -8.63 12.68
N PRO A 51 -4.99 -8.34 12.40
CA PRO A 51 -5.98 -8.29 13.46
C PRO A 51 -6.00 -9.67 14.11
N LYS A 52 -5.57 -9.73 15.37
CA LYS A 52 -5.95 -10.81 16.28
C LYS A 52 -7.48 -10.71 16.31
N ARG A 53 -8.16 -11.61 15.60
CA ARG A 53 -9.55 -11.88 15.92
C ARG A 53 -9.48 -12.50 17.29
N ASP A 54 -9.82 -11.69 18.29
CA ASP A 54 -10.01 -12.14 19.65
C ASP A 54 -11.08 -13.23 19.58
N LEU A 55 -10.61 -14.47 19.71
CA LEU A 55 -11.44 -15.57 20.19
C LEU A 55 -11.73 -15.24 21.66
N GLU A 56 -12.60 -14.27 21.89
CA GLU A 56 -13.39 -14.21 23.11
C GLU A 56 -14.22 -15.49 23.14
N HIS A 57 -13.60 -16.52 23.71
CA HIS A 57 -14.33 -17.55 24.41
C HIS A 57 -15.15 -16.83 25.45
N ASN A 58 -16.46 -16.87 25.22
CA ASN A 58 -17.54 -16.65 26.16
C ASN A 58 -17.14 -17.13 27.58
N ARG A 59 -16.51 -16.24 28.35
CA ARG A 59 -16.31 -16.37 29.80
C ARG A 59 -17.42 -15.55 30.44
N GLY A 60 -18.63 -16.09 30.37
CA GLY A 60 -19.84 -15.38 30.78
C GLY A 60 -21.04 -16.30 30.97
N SER A 61 -20.91 -17.38 31.76
CA SER A 61 -22.04 -17.97 32.46
C SER A 61 -21.61 -18.87 33.63
N SER A 62 -20.76 -18.36 34.53
CA SER A 62 -20.52 -18.97 35.84
C SER A 62 -21.41 -18.32 36.90
N LEU A 63 -22.73 -18.40 36.74
CA LEU A 63 -23.67 -17.98 37.79
C LEU A 63 -25.03 -18.66 37.65
N TRP A 64 -25.04 -19.99 37.61
CA TRP A 64 -26.15 -20.79 38.13
C TRP A 64 -25.53 -21.95 38.91
N ARG A 65 -25.55 -21.82 40.24
CA ARG A 65 -25.29 -22.91 41.17
C ARG A 65 -26.55 -23.78 41.16
N GLU A 66 -26.64 -24.69 40.21
CA GLU A 66 -27.63 -25.75 40.23
C GLU A 66 -27.22 -26.75 41.30
N SER A 67 -28.03 -26.83 42.36
CA SER A 67 -27.97 -27.86 43.37
C SER A 67 -28.10 -29.24 42.71
N GLU A 68 -27.08 -30.07 42.89
CA GLU A 68 -27.05 -31.47 42.44
C GLU A 68 -28.21 -32.28 43.03
N PRO A 69 -29.05 -32.95 42.22
CA PRO A 69 -29.91 -34.02 42.73
C PRO A 69 -29.08 -35.30 42.95
N PRO A 70 -29.37 -36.08 44.00
CA PRO A 70 -28.55 -37.22 44.38
C PRO A 70 -28.69 -38.38 43.40
N SER A 71 -27.54 -38.98 43.10
CA SER A 71 -27.33 -40.42 42.89
C SER A 71 -28.48 -41.20 42.26
N GLN A 72 -28.40 -41.44 40.95
CA GLN A 72 -28.87 -42.71 40.37
C GLN A 72 -27.88 -43.22 39.31
N LYS A 73 -26.99 -44.13 39.71
CA LYS A 73 -26.36 -45.07 38.79
C LYS A 73 -27.47 -45.95 38.18
N LYS A 74 -27.97 -45.57 37.00
CA LYS A 74 -28.82 -46.42 36.16
C LYS A 74 -28.04 -46.85 34.93
N THR A 75 -27.50 -48.06 34.99
CA THR A 75 -27.02 -48.79 33.82
C THR A 75 -28.19 -49.09 32.88
N LYS A 76 -28.33 -48.34 31.80
CA LYS A 76 -29.15 -48.70 30.63
C LYS A 76 -28.33 -48.50 29.35
N MET A 77 -27.33 -49.36 29.15
CA MET A 77 -26.31 -49.21 28.11
C MET A 77 -26.71 -49.71 26.71
N ALA A 78 -28.00 -49.92 26.40
CA ALA A 78 -28.43 -50.42 25.08
C ALA A 78 -29.42 -49.51 24.33
N SER A 79 -30.36 -48.84 25.02
CA SER A 79 -31.41 -48.04 24.36
C SER A 79 -31.00 -46.60 23.98
N GLY A 80 -29.90 -46.09 24.55
CA GLY A 80 -29.32 -44.80 24.17
C GLY A 80 -28.68 -44.83 22.78
N SER A 81 -28.10 -45.97 22.39
CA SER A 81 -27.42 -46.13 21.09
C SER A 81 -28.38 -45.96 19.91
N LEU A 82 -29.54 -46.61 19.93
CA LEU A 82 -30.55 -46.50 18.87
C LEU A 82 -31.14 -45.08 18.77
N LYS A 83 -31.43 -44.45 19.92
CA LYS A 83 -31.92 -43.07 19.96
C LYS A 83 -30.88 -42.11 19.37
N ASN A 84 -29.60 -42.31 19.67
CA ASN A 84 -28.52 -41.50 19.12
C ASN A 84 -28.37 -41.68 17.61
N MET A 85 -28.51 -42.91 17.09
CA MET A 85 -28.50 -43.17 15.64
C MET A 85 -29.69 -42.51 14.93
N LEU A 86 -30.89 -42.62 15.49
CA LEU A 86 -32.09 -41.99 14.93
C LEU A 86 -31.97 -40.47 14.92
N SER A 87 -31.54 -39.87 16.02
CA SER A 87 -31.26 -38.44 16.10
C SER A 87 -30.20 -37.99 15.10
N ALA A 88 -29.13 -38.76 14.92
CA ALA A 88 -28.11 -38.46 13.92
C ALA A 88 -28.65 -38.52 12.48
N ALA A 89 -29.53 -39.48 12.17
CA ALA A 89 -30.18 -39.59 10.87
C ALA A 89 -31.14 -38.42 10.60
N ILE A 90 -31.97 -38.03 11.58
CA ILE A 90 -32.87 -36.87 11.50
C ILE A 90 -32.07 -35.59 11.25
N ASN A 91 -31.00 -35.37 12.03
CA ASN A 91 -30.15 -34.19 11.88
C ASN A 91 -29.48 -34.12 10.51
N LYS A 92 -29.05 -35.25 9.94
CA LYS A 92 -28.54 -35.30 8.56
C LYS A 92 -29.60 -34.86 7.55
N GLY A 93 -30.82 -35.39 7.64
CA GLY A 93 -31.92 -35.02 6.75
C GLY A 93 -32.32 -33.54 6.84
N VAL A 94 -32.31 -32.96 8.04
CA VAL A 94 -32.56 -31.52 8.25
C VAL A 94 -31.46 -30.67 7.64
N VAL A 95 -30.19 -31.05 7.82
CA VAL A 95 -29.03 -30.34 7.25
C VAL A 95 -29.04 -30.41 5.72
N GLU A 96 -29.38 -31.57 5.14
CA GLU A 96 -29.54 -31.74 3.71
C GLU A 96 -30.69 -30.90 3.15
N SER A 97 -31.85 -30.91 3.80
CA SER A 97 -33.00 -30.11 3.39
C SER A 97 -32.69 -28.61 3.45
N ARG A 98 -32.04 -28.16 4.54
CA ARG A 98 -31.55 -26.78 4.68
C ARG A 98 -30.59 -26.41 3.55
N ALA A 99 -29.65 -27.29 3.22
CA ALA A 99 -28.69 -27.06 2.17
C ALA A 99 -29.35 -26.92 0.79
N ARG A 100 -30.37 -27.74 0.51
CA ARG A 100 -31.16 -27.65 -0.73
C ARG A 100 -31.97 -26.35 -0.81
N ILE A 101 -32.62 -25.95 0.28
CA ILE A 101 -33.46 -24.73 0.32
C ILE A 101 -32.62 -23.47 0.12
N PHE A 102 -31.48 -23.36 0.80
CA PHE A 102 -30.66 -22.14 0.81
C PHE A 102 -29.44 -22.19 -0.11
N GLY A 103 -29.33 -23.23 -0.95
CA GLY A 103 -28.20 -23.41 -1.87
C GLY A 103 -26.86 -23.54 -1.15
N HIS A 104 -26.82 -24.11 0.05
CA HIS A 104 -25.56 -24.37 0.74
C HIS A 104 -24.90 -25.65 0.21
N GLN A 105 -23.61 -25.62 -0.06
CA GLN A 105 -22.85 -26.81 -0.43
C GLN A 105 -22.42 -27.58 0.83
N LEU A 106 -22.86 -28.83 0.97
CA LEU A 106 -22.43 -29.73 2.05
C LEU A 106 -21.14 -30.46 1.68
N ASN A 107 -20.26 -30.66 2.66
CA ASN A 107 -19.00 -31.40 2.51
C ASN A 107 -18.91 -32.50 3.58
N PRO A 108 -19.46 -33.70 3.33
CA PRO A 108 -19.44 -34.79 4.31
C PRO A 108 -18.03 -35.38 4.53
N THR A 109 -17.15 -35.28 3.53
CA THR A 109 -15.79 -35.84 3.56
C THR A 109 -14.78 -34.89 4.22
N GLY A 110 -15.12 -33.62 4.40
CA GLY A 110 -14.26 -32.61 5.02
C GLY A 110 -13.02 -32.22 4.20
N GLN A 111 -12.92 -32.68 2.95
CA GLN A 111 -11.79 -32.35 2.07
C GLN A 111 -11.86 -30.90 1.59
N GLN A 112 -10.73 -30.32 1.19
CA GLN A 112 -10.72 -28.95 0.67
C GLN A 112 -11.44 -28.88 -0.67
N THR A 113 -12.47 -28.03 -0.75
CA THR A 113 -13.22 -27.75 -1.98
C THR A 113 -12.94 -26.34 -2.49
N PRO A 114 -13.09 -26.07 -3.80
CA PRO A 114 -12.90 -24.73 -4.37
C PRO A 114 -14.01 -23.74 -4.00
N HIS A 115 -14.98 -24.13 -3.16
CA HIS A 115 -16.10 -23.29 -2.72
C HIS A 115 -15.68 -22.00 -2.02
N LYS A 116 -14.46 -21.94 -1.47
CA LYS A 116 -13.89 -20.69 -0.95
C LYS A 116 -13.55 -19.73 -2.09
N LEU A 117 -12.92 -20.21 -3.15
CA LEU A 117 -12.51 -19.41 -4.30
C LEU A 117 -13.74 -18.85 -5.05
N LEU A 118 -14.76 -19.68 -5.26
CA LEU A 118 -15.98 -19.28 -5.97
C LEU A 118 -16.82 -18.23 -5.23
N ARG A 119 -16.74 -18.19 -3.89
CA ARG A 119 -17.45 -17.17 -3.08
C ARG A 119 -16.72 -15.84 -2.99
N MET A 120 -15.45 -15.79 -3.40
CA MET A 120 -14.71 -14.54 -3.43
C MET A 120 -15.27 -13.66 -4.54
N LYS A 121 -15.65 -12.42 -4.21
CA LYS A 121 -16.08 -11.45 -5.21
C LYS A 121 -14.88 -11.11 -6.09
N LEU A 122 -15.07 -11.17 -7.41
CA LEU A 122 -14.05 -10.74 -8.37
C LEU A 122 -13.75 -9.25 -8.14
N PHE A 123 -12.48 -8.92 -7.91
CA PHE A 123 -12.03 -7.56 -7.63
C PHE A 123 -11.26 -6.94 -8.81
N GLY A 124 -11.16 -7.66 -9.93
CA GLY A 124 -10.35 -7.28 -11.09
C GLY A 124 -10.71 -5.92 -11.67
N GLU A 125 -11.99 -5.64 -11.89
CA GLU A 125 -12.46 -4.35 -12.44
C GLU A 125 -12.10 -3.17 -11.53
N LYS A 126 -12.30 -3.33 -10.22
CA LYS A 126 -11.96 -2.29 -9.24
C LYS A 126 -10.47 -2.00 -9.20
N VAL A 127 -9.64 -3.03 -9.37
CA VAL A 127 -8.18 -2.86 -9.41
C VAL A 127 -7.72 -2.30 -10.76
N ALA A 128 -8.36 -2.70 -11.87
CA ALA A 128 -8.05 -2.18 -13.20
C ALA A 128 -8.38 -0.68 -13.32
N GLN A 129 -9.44 -0.23 -12.67
CA GLN A 129 -9.87 1.17 -12.61
C GLN A 129 -9.12 2.03 -11.58
N TRP A 130 -7.92 1.60 -11.15
CA TRP A 130 -7.12 2.33 -10.16
C TRP A 130 -6.80 3.76 -10.59
N TYR A 131 -6.51 3.97 -11.88
CA TYR A 131 -6.32 5.30 -12.44
C TYR A 131 -7.57 5.74 -13.22
N PRO A 132 -8.06 6.97 -13.01
CA PRO A 132 -9.17 7.50 -13.79
C PRO A 132 -8.77 7.66 -15.26
N HIS A 133 -9.77 7.55 -16.14
CA HIS A 133 -9.57 7.77 -17.57
C HIS A 133 -9.16 9.22 -17.86
N ASP A 134 -8.14 9.41 -18.70
CA ASP A 134 -7.64 10.73 -19.06
C ASP A 134 -8.35 11.25 -20.32
N ILE A 135 -9.38 12.07 -20.11
CA ILE A 135 -10.28 12.62 -21.14
C ILE A 135 -9.50 13.42 -22.21
N LYS A 136 -8.33 13.96 -21.85
CA LYS A 136 -7.51 14.78 -22.76
C LYS A 136 -6.99 14.00 -23.97
N LYS A 137 -6.96 12.67 -23.89
CA LYS A 137 -6.48 11.80 -24.95
C LYS A 137 -7.56 11.48 -26.00
N ASP A 138 -8.82 11.75 -25.68
CA ASP A 138 -9.95 11.44 -26.56
C ASP A 138 -10.21 12.55 -27.58
N ASP A 139 -9.98 13.82 -27.20
CA ASP A 139 -10.22 14.97 -28.07
C ASP A 139 -9.04 15.19 -29.04
N PRO A 140 -9.23 15.03 -30.36
CA PRO A 140 -8.17 15.23 -31.34
C PRO A 140 -7.64 16.66 -31.37
N LEU A 141 -8.45 17.68 -31.02
CA LEU A 141 -8.01 19.07 -31.02
C LEU A 141 -7.03 19.37 -29.89
N VAL A 142 -7.31 18.81 -28.69
CA VAL A 142 -6.43 18.94 -27.52
C VAL A 142 -5.11 18.21 -27.75
N MET A 143 -5.17 17.00 -28.31
CA MET A 143 -3.98 16.22 -28.66
C MET A 143 -3.11 16.93 -29.71
N ALA A 144 -3.72 17.44 -30.79
CA ALA A 144 -3.00 18.16 -31.83
C ALA A 144 -2.34 19.45 -31.30
N ARG A 145 -3.01 20.18 -30.41
CA ARG A 145 -2.47 21.40 -29.78
C ARG A 145 -1.23 21.08 -28.94
N GLN A 146 -1.32 20.09 -28.05
CA GLN A 146 -0.20 19.70 -27.19
C GLN A 146 1.00 19.22 -28.01
N GLU A 147 0.75 18.46 -29.08
CA GLU A 147 1.82 18.00 -29.97
C GLU A 147 2.45 19.17 -30.74
N GLN A 148 1.66 20.13 -31.21
CA GLN A 148 2.17 21.32 -31.89
C GLN A 148 3.05 22.18 -30.97
N GLU A 149 2.64 22.38 -29.71
CA GLU A 149 3.43 23.07 -28.70
C GLU A 149 4.75 22.34 -28.41
N ARG A 150 4.69 21.02 -28.30
CA ARG A 150 5.87 20.16 -28.12
C ARG A 150 6.85 20.30 -29.28
N LEU A 151 6.35 20.28 -30.52
CA LEU A 151 7.14 20.44 -31.73
C LEU A 151 7.77 21.83 -31.85
N SER A 152 6.99 22.89 -31.60
CA SER A 152 7.47 24.28 -31.60
C SER A 152 8.62 24.48 -30.59
N LYS A 153 8.46 23.97 -29.36
CA LYS A 153 9.51 24.02 -28.33
C LYS A 153 10.78 23.29 -28.78
N LEU A 154 10.62 22.12 -29.39
CA LEU A 154 11.72 21.31 -29.87
C LEU A 154 12.48 22.00 -31.01
N GLU A 155 11.76 22.64 -31.94
CA GLU A 155 12.35 23.42 -33.03
C GLU A 155 13.15 24.62 -32.49
N MET A 156 12.59 25.39 -31.55
CA MET A 156 13.32 26.49 -30.91
C MET A 156 14.60 26.01 -30.22
N LEU A 157 14.58 24.86 -29.54
CA LEU A 157 15.76 24.28 -28.88
C LEU A 157 16.81 23.82 -29.91
N LYS A 158 16.38 23.24 -31.03
CA LYS A 158 17.27 22.87 -32.14
C LYS A 158 17.98 24.08 -32.73
N ARG A 159 17.26 25.19 -32.97
CA ARG A 159 17.84 26.45 -33.47
C ARG A 159 18.92 27.00 -32.53
N ARG A 160 18.76 26.82 -31.22
CA ARG A 160 19.73 27.23 -30.19
C ARG A 160 20.89 26.25 -29.99
N GLY A 161 20.92 25.12 -30.70
CA GLY A 161 21.89 24.04 -30.45
C GLY A 161 21.72 23.33 -29.10
N LYS A 162 20.61 23.59 -28.38
CA LYS A 162 20.26 22.96 -27.09
C LYS A 162 19.24 21.83 -27.26
N GLY A 163 19.09 21.33 -28.48
CA GLY A 163 18.23 20.18 -28.77
C GLY A 163 18.76 18.91 -28.12
N PRO A 164 17.89 17.95 -27.77
CA PRO A 164 18.33 16.65 -27.31
C PRO A 164 19.22 16.00 -28.40
N PRO A 165 20.42 15.50 -28.04
CA PRO A 165 21.29 14.81 -29.00
C PRO A 165 20.63 13.51 -29.47
N LYS A 166 21.06 13.00 -30.62
CA LYS A 166 20.58 11.71 -31.13
C LYS A 166 20.89 10.62 -30.09
N LYS A 167 19.90 9.74 -29.85
CA LYS A 167 20.04 8.61 -28.92
C LYS A 167 21.34 7.85 -29.22
N GLY A 168 22.16 7.59 -28.21
CA GLY A 168 23.46 6.94 -28.35
C GLY A 168 24.64 7.86 -28.69
N GLN A 169 24.40 9.11 -29.10
CA GLN A 169 25.44 10.11 -29.42
C GLN A 169 25.63 11.14 -28.29
N GLY A 170 25.36 10.73 -27.05
CA GLY A 170 25.55 11.60 -25.89
C GLY A 170 27.03 11.95 -25.67
N ARG A 171 27.29 13.03 -24.93
CA ARG A 171 28.66 13.50 -24.60
C ARG A 171 29.55 12.38 -24.03
N ARG A 172 28.97 11.44 -23.29
CA ARG A 172 29.69 10.27 -22.73
C ARG A 172 30.12 9.26 -23.81
N ALA A 173 29.31 9.03 -24.83
CA ALA A 173 29.63 8.12 -25.93
C ALA A 173 30.77 8.68 -26.80
N ALA A 174 30.74 9.99 -27.08
CA ALA A 174 31.82 10.68 -27.80
C ALA A 174 33.17 10.61 -27.05
N LYS A 175 33.15 10.58 -25.71
CA LYS A 175 34.37 10.46 -24.88
C LYS A 175 34.95 9.04 -24.87
N ARG A 176 34.14 7.99 -25.10
CA ARG A 176 34.59 6.59 -25.07
C ARG A 176 35.25 6.14 -26.38
N ASN A 177 34.89 6.76 -27.50
CA ASN A 177 35.46 6.47 -28.83
C ASN A 177 36.75 7.24 -29.13
N LYS A 178 37.30 7.93 -28.12
CA LYS A 178 38.57 8.67 -28.19
C LYS A 178 39.53 8.06 -27.19
#